data_AF-A0A2D9C7I8-F1
#
_entry.id   AF-A0A2D9C7I8-F1
#
_cell.length_a   1.000
_cell.length_b   1.000
_cell.length_c   1.000
_cell.angle_alpha   90.00
_cell.angle_beta   90.00
_cell.angle_gamma   90.00
#
_symmetry.space_group_name_H-M   'P 1'
#
loop_
_entity.id
_entity.type
_entity.pdbx_description
1 polymer ?
#
loop_
_entity_poly.entity_id
_entity_poly.type
_entity_poly.pdbx_seq_one_letter_code
_entity_poly.pdbx_strand_id
1 'polypeptide(L)'
;MAYQKLQVGTGIAVIPSDTIDIPAVSGPVVDSTMTQVPPTTSIIVDSTQDFTAIQGLVGSTVIVGSSIARVSAVNGATQITLDAAISGTSAVGYKIYVKASNPGCVLYSGSGGDIRVLTSSGADLTFVGTAAGAFLPVQVKRVFSTGTAATDILALW
;
A
#
# COMPACT_ATOMS: atom_id res chain seq x y z
N MET A 1 -7.61 -29.92 1.07
CA MET A 1 -8.75 -29.19 0.48
C MET A 1 -8.43 -27.71 0.57
N ALA A 2 -8.33 -27.00 -0.55
CA ALA A 2 -8.11 -25.55 -0.54
C ALA A 2 -9.43 -24.87 -0.19
N TYR A 3 -9.50 -24.20 0.97
CA TYR A 3 -10.67 -23.41 1.37
C TYR A 3 -10.65 -22.11 0.58
N GLN A 4 -11.64 -21.91 -0.30
CA GLN A 4 -11.80 -20.63 -0.97
C GLN A 4 -12.29 -19.61 0.06
N LYS A 5 -11.42 -18.68 0.45
CA LYS A 5 -11.77 -17.60 1.37
C LYS A 5 -12.69 -16.61 0.63
N LEU A 6 -14.00 -16.84 0.73
CA LEU A 6 -15.05 -16.00 0.11
C LEU A 6 -15.71 -15.02 1.10
N GLN A 7 -15.41 -15.13 2.39
CA GLN A 7 -15.87 -14.19 3.41
C GLN A 7 -14.74 -13.20 3.70
N VAL A 8 -14.71 -12.14 2.90
CA VAL A 8 -13.82 -11.00 3.08
C VAL A 8 -14.57 -9.95 3.89
N GLY A 9 -14.01 -9.51 5.01
CA GLY A 9 -14.60 -8.50 5.89
C GLY A 9 -14.02 -7.10 5.71
N THR A 10 -12.85 -6.99 5.06
CA THR A 10 -12.16 -5.72 4.84
C THR A 10 -11.32 -5.73 3.58
N GLY A 11 -11.03 -4.54 3.05
CA GLY A 11 -10.19 -4.40 1.87
C GLY A 11 -9.56 -3.02 1.72
N ILE A 12 -8.47 -3.00 0.96
CA ILE A 12 -7.78 -1.76 0.57
C ILE A 12 -7.43 -1.80 -0.93
N ALA A 13 -7.29 -0.63 -1.54
CA ALA A 13 -6.71 -0.53 -2.87
C ALA A 13 -5.23 -0.91 -2.83
N VAL A 14 -4.82 -1.73 -3.79
CA VAL A 14 -3.41 -2.10 -3.96
C VAL A 14 -2.69 -1.01 -4.74
N ILE A 15 -1.57 -0.55 -4.19
CA ILE A 15 -0.57 0.21 -4.94
C ILE A 15 0.57 -0.74 -5.28
N PRO A 16 0.72 -1.17 -6.55
CA PRO A 16 1.80 -2.06 -6.95
C PRO A 16 3.18 -1.50 -6.62
N SER A 17 4.08 -2.36 -6.14
CA SER A 17 5.44 -2.01 -5.79
C SER A 17 6.34 -3.24 -5.92
N ASP A 18 7.57 -3.05 -6.41
CA ASP A 18 8.54 -4.13 -6.46
C ASP A 18 9.23 -4.38 -5.10
N THR A 19 9.12 -3.45 -4.14
CA THR A 19 9.90 -3.45 -2.89
C THR A 19 9.07 -3.38 -1.61
N ILE A 20 7.81 -2.93 -1.70
CA ILE A 20 6.93 -2.70 -0.54
C ILE A 20 5.75 -3.67 -0.60
N ASP A 21 5.51 -4.37 0.50
CA ASP A 21 4.35 -5.25 0.64
C ASP A 21 3.06 -4.42 0.80
N ILE A 22 1.95 -5.01 0.38
CA ILE A 22 0.62 -4.44 0.63
C ILE A 22 0.47 -4.30 2.15
N PRO A 23 0.08 -3.13 2.68
CA PRO A 23 -0.08 -2.97 4.12
C PRO A 23 -1.27 -3.81 4.65
N ALA A 24 -1.20 -4.20 5.92
CA ALA A 24 -2.14 -5.13 6.55
C ALA A 24 -3.53 -4.57 6.85
N VAL A 25 -4.42 -5.47 7.25
CA VAL A 25 -5.83 -5.24 7.64
C VAL A 25 -6.06 -4.33 8.85
N SER A 26 -5.02 -4.04 9.66
CA SER A 26 -5.20 -3.28 10.90
C SER A 26 -5.62 -1.82 10.66
N GLY A 27 -5.70 -1.40 9.40
CA GLY A 27 -5.97 -0.02 9.02
C GLY A 27 -4.76 0.89 9.23
N PRO A 28 -4.83 2.12 8.72
CA PRO A 28 -3.78 3.10 8.93
C PRO A 28 -3.87 3.66 10.36
N VAL A 29 -2.70 3.91 10.97
CA VAL A 29 -2.59 4.66 12.23
C VAL A 29 -2.79 6.16 11.98
N VAL A 30 -2.45 6.63 10.78
CA VAL A 30 -2.70 8.01 10.34
C VAL A 30 -3.48 7.98 9.04
N ASP A 31 -4.62 8.65 8.99
CA ASP A 31 -5.39 8.92 7.78
C ASP A 31 -5.70 10.42 7.78
N SER A 32 -4.87 11.20 7.08
CA SER A 32 -4.90 12.67 7.15
C SER A 32 -4.64 13.28 5.78
N THR A 33 -4.75 14.61 5.69
CA THR A 33 -4.39 15.39 4.50
C THR A 33 -3.26 16.33 4.86
N MET A 34 -2.24 16.39 4.01
CA MET A 34 -1.12 17.32 4.19
C MET A 34 -1.64 18.75 4.33
N THR A 35 -0.98 19.56 5.16
CA THR A 35 -1.39 20.95 5.37
C THR A 35 -0.86 21.89 4.30
N GLN A 36 -0.04 21.38 3.38
CA GLN A 36 0.52 22.11 2.26
C GLN A 36 0.90 21.17 1.11
N VAL A 37 1.23 21.76 -0.04
CA VAL A 37 1.92 21.05 -1.12
C VAL A 37 3.20 20.42 -0.56
N PRO A 38 3.53 19.15 -0.89
CA PRO A 38 4.79 18.54 -0.53
C PRO A 38 5.98 19.47 -0.87
N PRO A 39 6.83 19.86 0.10
CA PRO A 39 7.98 20.73 -0.17
C PRO A 39 8.94 20.15 -1.20
N THR A 40 9.02 18.83 -1.21
CA THR A 40 9.71 18.02 -2.21
C THR A 40 8.84 16.81 -2.50
N THR A 41 9.21 16.03 -3.52
CA THR A 41 8.54 14.76 -3.81
C THR A 41 8.76 13.69 -2.75
N SER A 42 9.46 13.93 -1.64
CA SER A 42 9.72 12.90 -0.63
C SER A 42 9.48 13.38 0.80
N ILE A 43 8.77 14.49 0.97
CA ILE A 43 8.49 15.05 2.30
C ILE A 43 6.98 15.23 2.48
N ILE A 44 6.49 14.73 3.61
CA ILE A 44 5.13 15.01 4.09
C ILE A 44 5.23 16.07 5.18
N VAL A 45 4.41 17.11 5.04
CA VAL A 45 4.21 18.14 6.08
C VAL A 45 2.74 18.19 6.44
N ASP A 46 2.45 17.99 7.71
CA ASP A 46 1.10 18.04 8.26
C ASP A 46 1.16 18.64 9.67
N SER A 47 0.74 19.90 9.79
CA SER A 47 0.73 20.61 11.07
C SER A 47 -0.38 20.18 12.02
N THR A 48 -1.27 19.28 11.60
CA THR A 48 -2.32 18.71 12.47
C THR A 48 -1.84 17.47 13.23
N GLN A 49 -0.68 16.93 12.86
CA GLN A 49 -0.13 15.69 13.42
C GLN A 49 1.05 15.94 14.36
N ASP A 50 1.30 14.95 15.22
CA ASP A 50 2.56 14.79 15.96
C ASP A 50 3.19 13.43 15.63
N PHE A 51 4.04 13.41 14.60
CA PHE A 51 4.79 12.24 14.15
C PHE A 51 5.82 11.76 15.18
N THR A 52 6.27 12.60 16.11
CA THR A 52 7.24 12.19 17.14
C THR A 52 6.61 11.33 18.22
N ALA A 53 5.29 11.44 18.41
CA ALA A 53 4.54 10.62 19.35
C ALA A 53 4.27 9.19 18.81
N ILE A 54 4.39 8.95 17.50
CA ILE A 54 4.02 7.68 16.88
C ILE A 54 5.17 6.66 16.97
N GLN A 55 4.96 5.60 17.75
CA GLN A 55 5.95 4.57 17.99
C GLN A 55 6.16 3.65 16.77
N GLY A 56 7.40 3.52 16.31
CA GLY A 56 7.75 2.65 15.17
C GLY A 56 7.39 3.23 13.80
N LEU A 57 7.28 4.55 13.71
CA LEU A 57 6.91 5.24 12.47
C LEU A 57 7.93 5.01 11.35
N VAL A 58 9.24 5.05 11.64
CA VAL A 58 10.29 4.79 10.66
C VAL A 58 10.19 3.35 10.12
N GLY A 59 10.28 3.21 8.80
CA GLY A 59 10.10 1.96 8.05
C GLY A 59 8.65 1.60 7.74
N SER A 60 7.67 2.34 8.29
CA SER A 60 6.25 2.09 8.05
C SER A 60 5.83 2.48 6.64
N THR A 61 4.90 1.71 6.06
CA THR A 61 4.35 1.97 4.74
C THR A 61 3.46 3.21 4.74
N VAL A 62 3.66 4.07 3.75
CA VAL A 62 2.87 5.27 3.49
C VAL A 62 2.26 5.18 2.11
N ILE A 63 0.95 5.44 2.00
CA ILE A 63 0.24 5.58 0.74
C ILE A 63 -0.16 7.04 0.57
N VAL A 64 0.17 7.62 -0.60
CA VAL A 64 -0.19 9.01 -0.97
C VAL A 64 -0.79 8.98 -2.37
N GLY A 65 -2.11 9.12 -2.48
CA GLY A 65 -2.82 8.88 -3.75
C GLY A 65 -2.47 7.51 -4.32
N SER A 66 -1.90 7.49 -5.53
CA SER A 66 -1.44 6.25 -6.21
C SER A 66 0.04 5.91 -5.96
N SER A 67 0.71 6.63 -5.06
CA SER A 67 2.12 6.41 -4.70
C SER A 67 2.24 5.63 -3.40
N ILE A 68 3.27 4.80 -3.27
CA ILE A 68 3.60 4.06 -2.05
C ILE A 68 5.08 4.25 -1.72
N ALA A 69 5.38 4.48 -0.44
CA ALA A 69 6.73 4.69 0.07
C ALA A 69 6.83 4.16 1.51
N ARG A 70 8.02 4.25 2.12
CA ARG A 70 8.21 4.08 3.56
C ARG A 70 8.70 5.37 4.20
N VAL A 71 8.40 5.52 5.48
CA VAL A 71 8.99 6.60 6.29
C VAL A 71 10.48 6.31 6.46
N SER A 72 11.34 7.19 5.93
CA SER A 72 12.78 7.11 6.10
C SER A 72 13.24 7.79 7.39
N ALA A 73 12.66 8.94 7.73
CA ALA A 73 13.00 9.69 8.94
C ALA A 73 11.82 10.51 9.47
N VAL A 74 11.85 10.78 10.77
CA VAL A 74 10.97 11.76 11.43
C VAL A 74 11.79 13.02 11.67
N ASN A 75 11.38 14.13 11.05
CA ASN A 75 12.12 15.39 11.05
C ASN A 75 11.52 16.42 12.02
N GLY A 76 10.47 16.05 12.75
CA GLY A 76 9.80 16.84 13.77
C GLY A 76 8.36 16.36 13.97
N ALA A 77 7.62 17.04 14.85
CA ALA A 77 6.21 16.71 15.10
C ALA A 77 5.37 16.77 13.82
N THR A 78 5.67 17.69 12.90
CA THR A 78 4.83 17.97 11.74
C THR A 78 5.45 17.55 10.40
N GLN A 79 6.62 16.90 10.41
CA GLN A 79 7.33 16.54 9.19
C GLN A 79 8.00 15.17 9.25
N ILE A 80 7.87 14.42 8.15
CA ILE A 80 8.58 13.17 7.90
C ILE A 80 9.18 13.16 6.49
N THR A 81 10.27 12.42 6.33
CA THR A 81 10.92 12.15 5.04
C THR A 81 10.61 10.73 4.61
N LEU A 82 10.35 10.53 3.32
CA LEU A 82 10.05 9.25 2.68
C LEU A 82 11.26 8.70 1.90
N ASP A 83 11.32 7.39 1.71
CA ASP A 83 12.38 6.70 0.96
C ASP A 83 12.16 6.67 -0.57
N ALA A 84 10.97 7.03 -1.03
CA ALA A 84 10.60 7.09 -2.43
C ALA A 84 9.82 8.38 -2.73
N ALA A 85 9.84 8.77 -4.01
CA ALA A 85 9.10 9.92 -4.47
C ALA A 85 7.58 9.63 -4.45
N ILE A 86 6.81 10.61 -3.99
CA ILE A 86 5.35 10.69 -4.00
C ILE A 86 4.91 11.79 -4.97
N SER A 87 3.78 11.56 -5.62
CA SER A 87 3.14 12.57 -6.47
C SER A 87 2.29 13.52 -5.62
N GLY A 88 2.44 14.84 -5.82
CA GLY A 88 1.55 15.83 -5.22
C GLY A 88 1.82 17.25 -5.73
N THR A 89 0.78 17.89 -6.27
CA THR A 89 0.79 19.29 -6.74
C THR A 89 -0.07 20.22 -5.89
N SER A 90 -0.72 19.67 -4.85
CA SER A 90 -1.58 20.33 -3.87
C SER A 90 -1.46 19.59 -2.53
N ALA A 91 -2.17 20.04 -1.50
CA ALA A 91 -2.42 19.21 -0.31
C ALA A 91 -3.05 17.88 -0.73
N VAL A 92 -2.37 16.75 -0.44
CA VAL A 92 -2.81 15.40 -0.80
C VAL A 92 -3.12 14.59 0.47
N GLY A 93 -4.16 13.77 0.40
CA GLY A 93 -4.45 12.77 1.43
C GLY A 93 -3.37 11.69 1.50
N TYR A 94 -3.02 11.27 2.71
CA TYR A 94 -2.04 10.21 2.94
C TYR A 94 -2.46 9.29 4.08
N LYS A 95 -2.01 8.04 4.00
CA LYS A 95 -2.28 6.99 4.99
C LYS A 95 -0.99 6.34 5.45
N ILE A 96 -0.77 6.21 6.75
CA ILE A 96 0.42 5.55 7.33
C ILE A 96 0.02 4.28 8.06
N TYR A 97 0.63 3.16 7.68
CA TYR A 97 0.39 1.84 8.25
C TYR A 97 1.58 1.42 9.12
N VAL A 98 1.50 1.73 10.41
CA VAL A 98 2.60 1.50 11.36
C VAL A 98 2.68 0.03 11.75
N LYS A 99 3.84 -0.59 11.53
CA LYS A 99 4.10 -2.02 11.83
C LYS A 99 3.07 -2.99 11.20
N ALA A 100 2.42 -2.59 10.13
CA ALA A 100 1.42 -3.43 9.47
C ALA A 100 2.14 -4.57 8.72
N SER A 101 1.77 -5.81 9.03
CA SER A 101 2.26 -7.00 8.33
C SER A 101 1.12 -7.71 7.62
N ASN A 102 1.20 -7.86 6.30
CA ASN A 102 0.18 -8.55 5.52
C ASN A 102 0.32 -10.08 5.68
N PRO A 103 -0.67 -10.77 6.30
CA PRO A 103 -0.64 -12.22 6.47
C PRO A 103 -0.89 -12.99 5.16
N GLY A 104 -1.29 -12.30 4.08
CA GLY A 104 -1.77 -12.88 2.83
C GLY A 104 -3.20 -12.43 2.56
N CYS A 105 -3.40 -11.62 1.53
CA CYS A 105 -4.71 -11.21 1.02
C CYS A 105 -5.12 -12.03 -0.20
N VAL A 106 -6.42 -12.14 -0.46
CA VAL A 106 -6.90 -12.47 -1.82
C VAL A 106 -7.04 -11.19 -2.63
N LEU A 107 -6.99 -11.29 -3.96
CA LEU A 107 -7.10 -10.12 -4.83
C LEU A 107 -8.41 -10.12 -5.61
N TYR A 108 -8.93 -8.92 -5.86
CA TYR A 108 -9.92 -8.65 -6.90
C TYR A 108 -9.27 -7.79 -7.98
N SER A 109 -9.46 -8.16 -9.25
CA SER A 109 -8.93 -7.41 -10.40
C SER A 109 -10.00 -6.50 -10.98
N GLY A 110 -9.80 -5.18 -10.95
CA GLY A 110 -10.74 -4.23 -11.54
C GLY A 110 -10.67 -4.18 -13.06
N SER A 111 -9.48 -4.38 -13.65
CA SER A 111 -9.29 -4.51 -15.10
C SER A 111 -8.78 -5.89 -15.50
N GLY A 112 -8.70 -6.14 -16.81
CA GLY A 112 -8.01 -7.31 -17.35
C GLY A 112 -6.50 -7.06 -17.47
N GLY A 113 -5.71 -8.13 -17.44
CA GLY A 113 -4.27 -8.09 -17.67
C GLY A 113 -3.48 -9.08 -16.82
N ASP A 114 -2.16 -9.03 -16.92
CA ASP A 114 -1.28 -9.84 -16.10
C ASP A 114 -1.18 -9.24 -14.69
N ILE A 115 -1.07 -10.11 -13.68
CA ILE A 115 -0.80 -9.71 -12.29
C ILE A 115 0.38 -10.53 -11.78
N ARG A 116 1.51 -9.87 -11.49
CA ARG A 116 2.66 -10.50 -10.84
C ARG A 116 2.61 -10.26 -9.34
N VAL A 117 2.76 -11.32 -8.56
CA VAL A 117 2.62 -11.27 -7.10
C VAL A 117 3.75 -11.99 -6.40
N LEU A 118 4.01 -11.55 -5.16
CA LEU A 118 4.72 -12.34 -4.16
C LEU A 118 3.68 -13.00 -3.25
N THR A 119 3.66 -14.32 -3.20
CA THR A 119 2.72 -15.05 -2.34
C THR A 119 3.15 -15.00 -0.87
N SER A 120 2.26 -15.41 0.05
CA SER A 120 2.57 -15.53 1.48
C SER A 120 3.73 -16.48 1.77
N SER A 121 3.95 -17.48 0.90
CA SER A 121 5.07 -18.42 0.96
C SER A 121 6.36 -17.89 0.33
N GLY A 122 6.36 -16.67 -0.24
CA GLY A 122 7.51 -16.07 -0.91
C GLY A 122 7.71 -16.52 -2.36
N ALA A 123 6.71 -17.13 -3.00
CA ALA A 123 6.79 -17.46 -4.42
C ALA A 123 6.49 -16.24 -5.27
N ASP A 124 7.32 -15.99 -6.29
CA ASP A 124 7.14 -14.96 -7.29
C ASP A 124 6.42 -15.56 -8.50
N LEU A 125 5.18 -15.16 -8.72
CA LEU A 125 4.28 -15.77 -9.72
C LEU A 125 3.60 -14.69 -10.55
N THR A 126 3.41 -14.96 -11.85
CA THR A 126 2.61 -14.14 -12.75
C THR A 126 1.33 -14.87 -13.15
N PHE A 127 0.19 -14.28 -12.81
CA PHE A 127 -1.13 -14.68 -13.28
C PHE A 127 -1.40 -14.01 -14.63
N VAL A 128 -1.19 -14.76 -15.71
CA VAL A 128 -1.34 -14.26 -17.08
C VAL A 128 -2.81 -14.19 -17.48
N GLY A 129 -3.21 -13.08 -18.10
CA GLY A 129 -4.54 -12.93 -18.68
C GLY A 129 -5.67 -12.95 -17.65
N THR A 130 -5.44 -12.38 -16.46
CA THR A 130 -6.50 -12.22 -15.45
C THR A 130 -7.63 -11.39 -16.04
N ALA A 131 -8.87 -11.85 -15.89
CA ALA A 131 -10.04 -11.13 -16.37
C ALA A 131 -10.45 -9.98 -15.43
N ALA A 132 -11.05 -8.92 -15.97
CA ALA A 132 -11.71 -7.91 -15.16
C ALA A 132 -12.83 -8.54 -14.32
N GLY A 133 -12.94 -8.14 -13.05
CA GLY A 133 -13.88 -8.72 -12.09
C GLY A 133 -13.42 -10.05 -11.47
N ALA A 134 -12.25 -10.58 -11.85
CA ALA A 134 -11.78 -11.85 -11.33
C ALA A 134 -11.32 -11.74 -9.87
N PHE A 135 -11.66 -12.76 -9.08
CA PHE A 135 -11.07 -13.00 -7.76
C PHE A 135 -9.92 -13.99 -7.88
N LEU A 136 -8.76 -13.65 -7.32
CA LEU A 136 -7.59 -14.52 -7.25
C LEU A 136 -7.53 -15.11 -5.84
N PRO A 137 -7.90 -16.40 -5.65
CA PRO A 137 -7.94 -17.04 -4.35
C PRO A 137 -6.53 -17.53 -3.92
N VAL A 138 -5.55 -16.65 -4.01
CA VAL A 138 -4.15 -16.91 -3.65
C VAL A 138 -3.77 -15.95 -2.55
N GLN A 139 -3.04 -16.42 -1.54
CA GLN A 139 -2.55 -15.57 -0.46
C GLN A 139 -1.37 -14.74 -0.96
N VAL A 140 -1.60 -13.44 -1.15
CA VAL A 140 -0.65 -12.47 -1.71
C VAL A 140 -0.13 -11.55 -0.63
N LYS A 141 1.19 -11.33 -0.62
CA LYS A 141 1.87 -10.31 0.20
C LYS A 141 2.10 -9.02 -0.57
N ARG A 142 2.44 -9.14 -1.86
CA ARG A 142 2.82 -8.01 -2.72
C ARG A 142 2.27 -8.21 -4.13
N VAL A 143 1.87 -7.12 -4.78
CA VAL A 143 1.69 -7.05 -6.23
C VAL A 143 2.84 -6.21 -6.77
N PHE A 144 3.60 -6.75 -7.71
CA PHE A 144 4.74 -6.08 -8.31
C PHE A 144 4.29 -4.97 -9.25
N SER A 145 4.98 -3.83 -9.25
CA SER A 145 4.77 -2.77 -10.26
C SER A 145 5.27 -3.21 -11.63
N THR A 146 6.30 -4.04 -11.67
CA THR A 146 6.77 -4.66 -12.91
C THR A 146 6.01 -5.94 -13.22
N GLY A 147 5.60 -6.12 -14.47
CA GLY A 147 4.89 -7.32 -14.91
C GLY A 147 3.43 -7.40 -14.46
N THR A 148 2.85 -6.31 -13.93
CA THR A 148 1.42 -6.18 -13.67
C THR A 148 0.83 -5.15 -14.63
N ALA A 149 -0.14 -5.56 -15.43
CA ALA A 149 -0.87 -4.70 -16.35
C ALA A 149 -2.29 -4.39 -15.85
N ALA A 150 -2.86 -5.24 -14.99
CA ALA A 150 -4.17 -4.98 -14.42
C ALA A 150 -4.14 -3.79 -13.43
N THR A 151 -5.19 -2.97 -13.47
CA THR A 151 -5.40 -1.82 -12.59
C THR A 151 -6.60 -2.05 -11.67
N ASP A 152 -6.83 -1.10 -10.76
CA ASP A 152 -7.97 -1.11 -9.83
C ASP A 152 -8.05 -2.41 -9.02
N ILE A 153 -6.88 -2.91 -8.61
CA ILE A 153 -6.73 -4.14 -7.84
C ILE A 153 -7.08 -3.85 -6.37
N LEU A 154 -7.90 -4.70 -5.77
CA LEU A 154 -8.23 -4.65 -4.34
C LEU A 154 -7.59 -5.84 -3.62
N ALA A 155 -6.96 -5.56 -2.48
CA ALA A 155 -6.53 -6.57 -1.53
C ALA A 155 -7.61 -6.76 -0.47
N LEU A 156 -7.94 -8.02 -0.22
CA LEU A 156 -9.12 -8.45 0.51
C LEU A 156 -8.74 -9.49 1.57
N TRP A 157 -9.23 -9.33 2.80
CA TRP A 157 -9.02 -10.27 3.91
C TRP A 157 -10.30 -10.63 4.66
#